data_AF-A0AB39L0B2-F1
#
_entry.id   AF-A0AB39L0B2-F1
#
_cell.length_a   1.000
_cell.length_b   1.000
_cell.length_c   1.000
_cell.angle_alpha   90.00
_cell.angle_beta   90.00
_cell.angle_gamma   90.00
#
_symmetry.space_group_name_H-M   'P 1'
#
loop_
_entity.id
_entity.type
_entity.pdbx_description
1 polymer ?
#
loop_
_entity_poly.entity_id
_entity_poly.type
_entity_poly.pdbx_seq_one_letter_code
_entity_poly.pdbx_strand_id
1 'polypeptide(L)'
;MSDLIPRSNGKLTPFSTPEGFTRSEGKSLQRRQNAEVANGLVTGARVQAAGYVAATGMHLTAMLSREAEFQSNGDPRAAERLNFIADSFAEYAAWEVRRFQR
;
A
#
# COMPACT_ATOMS: atom_id res chain seq x y z
N MET A 1 -12.55 -13.41 16.66
CA MET A 1 -13.01 -12.01 16.85
C MET A 1 -12.24 -11.17 15.87
N SER A 2 -12.88 -10.71 14.79
CA SER A 2 -12.23 -9.85 13.81
C SER A 2 -12.17 -8.44 14.39
N ASP A 3 -10.99 -8.00 14.80
CA ASP A 3 -10.71 -6.59 15.08
C ASP A 3 -10.79 -5.83 13.74
N LEU A 4 -12.01 -5.47 13.36
CA LEU A 4 -12.26 -4.51 12.30
C LEU A 4 -11.67 -3.20 12.78
N ILE A 5 -10.45 -2.88 12.31
CA ILE A 5 -9.83 -1.56 12.48
C ILE A 5 -10.90 -0.53 12.12
N PRO A 6 -11.35 0.31 13.08
CA PRO A 6 -12.37 1.29 12.81
C PRO A 6 -11.89 2.17 11.66
N ARG A 7 -12.70 2.26 10.59
CA ARG A 7 -12.43 3.26 9.54
C ARG A 7 -12.34 4.61 10.24
N SER A 8 -11.24 5.35 10.04
CA SER A 8 -11.03 6.68 10.64
C SER A 8 -12.23 7.62 10.44
N ASN A 9 -12.98 7.42 9.35
CA ASN A 9 -14.23 8.13 9.03
C ASN A 9 -15.34 8.03 10.10
N GLY A 10 -15.35 6.99 10.94
CA GLY A 10 -16.38 6.82 11.97
C GLY A 10 -16.23 7.77 13.17
N LYS A 11 -15.10 8.48 13.27
CA LYS A 11 -14.79 9.43 14.36
C LYS A 11 -14.63 10.87 13.86
N LEU A 12 -15.19 11.22 12.70
CA LEU A 12 -15.28 12.62 12.28
C LEU A 12 -16.32 13.29 13.16
N THR A 13 -15.87 14.07 14.14
CA THR A 13 -16.73 14.90 14.97
C THR A 13 -17.59 15.81 14.09
N PRO A 14 -18.88 16.03 14.42
CA PRO A 14 -19.70 16.99 13.69
C PRO A 14 -19.01 18.35 13.68
N PHE A 15 -18.86 18.96 12.50
CA PHE A 15 -18.24 20.27 12.36
C PHE A 15 -19.01 21.31 13.17
N SER A 16 -18.39 21.85 14.22
CA SER A 16 -18.83 23.07 14.88
C SER A 16 -17.99 24.24 14.38
N THR A 17 -18.62 25.38 14.09
CA THR A 17 -17.87 26.59 13.74
C THR A 17 -17.08 27.03 14.98
N PRO A 18 -15.75 27.16 14.91
CA PRO A 18 -14.95 27.58 16.06
C PRO A 18 -15.39 28.95 16.59
N GLU A 19 -15.27 29.16 17.90
CA GLU A 19 -15.56 30.46 18.50
C GLU A 19 -14.67 31.55 17.86
N GLY A 20 -15.27 32.72 17.60
CA GLY A 20 -14.58 33.84 16.95
C GLY A 20 -14.59 33.82 15.41
N PHE A 21 -15.06 32.75 14.76
CA PHE A 21 -15.22 32.71 13.31
C PHE A 21 -16.57 33.27 12.87
N THR A 22 -16.57 34.08 11.82
CA THR A 22 -17.81 34.43 11.12
C THR A 22 -18.38 33.23 10.38
N ARG A 23 -19.66 33.29 10.03
CA ARG A 23 -20.35 32.21 9.29
C ARG A 23 -19.69 31.89 7.95
N SER A 24 -19.14 32.88 7.25
CA SER A 24 -18.42 32.70 5.99
C SER A 24 -17.07 32.02 6.21
N GLU A 25 -16.34 32.40 7.25
CA GLU A 25 -15.06 31.77 7.62
C GLU A 25 -15.27 30.33 8.05
N GLY A 26 -16.32 30.04 8.84
CA GLY A 26 -16.70 28.68 9.21
C GLY A 26 -16.97 27.79 8.00
N LYS A 27 -17.73 28.27 7.01
CA LYS A 27 -17.96 27.52 5.75
C LYS A 27 -16.68 27.28 4.96
N SER A 28 -15.80 28.28 4.89
CA SER A 28 -14.50 28.16 4.21
C SER A 28 -13.60 27.13 4.91
N LEU A 29 -13.56 27.17 6.24
CA LEU A 29 -12.81 26.22 7.06
C LEU A 29 -13.32 24.79 6.86
N GLN A 30 -14.63 24.58 6.94
CA GLN A 30 -15.23 23.26 6.72
C GLN A 30 -14.88 22.70 5.34
N ARG A 31 -14.91 23.54 4.29
CA ARG A 31 -14.53 23.13 2.93
C ARG A 31 -13.05 22.69 2.87
N ARG A 32 -12.15 23.43 3.53
CA ARG A 32 -10.72 23.09 3.59
C ARG A 32 -10.47 21.80 4.37
N GLN A 33 -11.16 21.61 5.49
CA GLN A 33 -11.07 20.38 6.28
C GLN A 33 -11.56 19.17 5.47
N ASN A 34 -12.67 19.29 4.76
CA ASN A 34 -13.16 18.21 3.90
C ASN A 34 -12.17 17.88 2.77
N ALA A 35 -11.56 18.90 2.17
CA ALA A 35 -10.52 18.70 1.16
C ALA A 35 -9.31 17.97 1.76
N GLU A 36 -8.88 18.34 2.96
CA GLU A 36 -7.76 17.70 3.65
C GLU A 36 -8.07 16.24 4.02
N VAL A 37 -9.27 15.96 4.53
CA VAL A 37 -9.71 14.59 4.81
C VAL A 37 -9.73 13.75 3.53
N ALA A 38 -10.23 14.30 2.43
CA ALA A 38 -10.22 13.62 1.13
C ALA A 38 -8.79 13.34 0.65
N ASN A 39 -7.88 14.31 0.76
CA ASN A 39 -6.46 14.16 0.44
C ASN A 39 -5.81 13.06 1.29
N GLY A 40 -6.07 13.06 2.61
CA GLY A 40 -5.57 12.05 3.53
C GLY A 40 -6.08 10.65 3.20
N LEU A 41 -7.35 10.50 2.83
CA LEU A 41 -7.93 9.22 2.41
C LEU A 41 -7.29 8.69 1.13
N VAL A 42 -7.11 9.53 0.12
CA VAL A 42 -6.45 9.13 -1.14
C VAL A 42 -4.99 8.75 -0.88
N THR A 43 -4.29 9.54 -0.07
CA THR A 43 -2.88 9.27 0.29
C THR A 43 -2.75 7.96 1.05
N GLY A 44 -3.61 7.73 2.06
CA GLY A 44 -3.64 6.48 2.81
C GLY A 44 -3.95 5.27 1.93
N ALA A 45 -4.90 5.38 1.01
CA ALA A 45 -5.23 4.31 0.06
C ALA A 45 -4.05 3.97 -0.86
N ARG A 46 -3.28 4.96 -1.31
CA ARG A 46 -2.06 4.72 -2.11
C ARG A 46 -1.00 3.96 -1.33
N VAL A 47 -0.79 4.31 -0.06
CA VAL A 47 0.15 3.58 0.83
C VAL A 47 -0.32 2.14 1.05
N GLN A 48 -1.61 1.93 1.28
CA GLN A 48 -2.17 0.58 1.43
C GLN A 48 -2.00 -0.26 0.14
N ALA A 49 -2.25 0.33 -1.03
CA ALA A 49 -2.05 -0.33 -2.30
C ALA A 49 -0.57 -0.71 -2.53
N ALA A 50 0.36 0.20 -2.22
CA ALA A 50 1.79 -0.07 -2.28
C ALA A 50 2.20 -1.23 -1.36
N GLY A 51 1.69 -1.22 -0.12
CA GLY A 51 1.93 -2.29 0.86
C GLY A 51 1.38 -3.63 0.40
N TYR A 52 0.20 -3.65 -0.22
CA TYR A 52 -0.39 -4.87 -0.77
C TYR A 52 0.47 -5.47 -1.90
N VAL A 53 0.87 -4.64 -2.88
CA VAL A 53 1.73 -5.08 -3.99
C VAL A 53 3.07 -5.59 -3.46
N ALA A 54 3.68 -4.90 -2.49
CA ALA A 54 4.93 -5.32 -1.88
C ALA A 54 4.80 -6.67 -1.18
N ALA A 55 3.76 -6.86 -0.35
CA ALA A 55 3.52 -8.11 0.36
C ALA A 55 3.27 -9.28 -0.61
N THR A 56 2.44 -9.08 -1.63
CA THR A 56 2.19 -10.09 -2.67
C THR A 56 3.45 -10.42 -3.46
N GLY A 57 4.23 -9.41 -3.87
CA GLY A 57 5.50 -9.60 -4.58
C GLY A 57 6.50 -10.41 -3.77
N MET A 58 6.66 -10.10 -2.48
CA MET A 58 7.52 -10.86 -1.57
C MET A 58 7.05 -12.31 -1.43
N HIS A 59 5.75 -12.53 -1.22
CA HIS A 59 5.19 -13.88 -1.08
C HIS A 59 5.40 -14.73 -2.33
N LEU A 60 5.12 -14.18 -3.52
CA LEU A 60 5.28 -14.89 -4.78
C LEU A 60 6.75 -15.17 -5.10
N THR A 61 7.64 -14.22 -4.81
CA THR A 61 9.10 -14.42 -4.97
C THR A 61 9.60 -15.57 -4.10
N ALA A 62 9.15 -15.65 -2.85
CA ALA A 62 9.52 -16.73 -1.95
C ALA A 62 9.00 -18.09 -2.45
N MET A 63 7.77 -18.16 -2.94
CA MET A 63 7.21 -19.37 -3.54
C MET A 63 7.98 -19.81 -4.79
N LEU A 64 8.31 -18.87 -5.68
CA LEU A 64 9.10 -19.15 -6.88
C LEU A 64 10.51 -19.63 -6.55
N SER A 65 11.16 -19.04 -5.55
CA SER A 65 12.49 -19.46 -5.10
C SER A 65 12.47 -20.90 -4.57
N ARG A 66 11.43 -21.25 -3.80
CA ARG A 66 11.24 -22.62 -3.30
C ARG A 66 10.96 -23.61 -4.44
N GLU A 67 10.18 -23.20 -5.44
CA GLU A 67 9.90 -24.03 -6.62
C GLU A 67 11.16 -24.22 -7.46
N ALA A 68 11.97 -23.17 -7.64
CA ALA A 68 13.26 -23.25 -8.31
C ALA A 68 14.20 -24.27 -7.67
N GLU A 69 14.29 -24.27 -6.33
CA GLU A 69 15.06 -25.26 -5.58
C GLU A 69 14.55 -26.68 -5.85
N PHE A 70 13.23 -26.89 -5.75
CA PHE A 70 12.62 -28.20 -6.00
C PHE A 70 12.87 -28.70 -7.43
N GLN A 71 12.64 -27.86 -8.43
CA GLN A 71 12.76 -28.22 -9.85
C GLN A 71 14.22 -28.38 -10.30
N SER A 72 15.16 -27.70 -9.65
CA SER A 72 16.58 -27.89 -9.94
C SER A 72 17.07 -29.29 -9.60
N ASN A 73 16.44 -29.96 -8.62
CA ASN A 73 16.74 -31.33 -8.19
C ASN A 73 18.26 -31.61 -8.00
N GLY A 74 18.99 -30.59 -7.52
CA GLY A 74 20.43 -30.67 -7.30
C GLY A 74 21.33 -30.47 -8.54
N ASP A 75 20.77 -30.25 -9.73
CA ASP A 75 21.55 -29.84 -10.91
C ASP A 75 21.96 -28.35 -10.78
N PRO A 76 23.27 -28.05 -10.65
CA PRO A 76 23.73 -26.67 -10.49
C PRO A 76 23.37 -25.76 -11.67
N ARG A 77 23.36 -26.29 -12.90
CA ARG A 77 23.04 -25.48 -14.08
C ARG A 77 21.55 -25.15 -14.18
N ALA A 78 20.70 -26.08 -13.77
CA ALA A 78 19.27 -25.83 -13.66
C ALA A 78 18.98 -24.83 -12.54
N ALA A 79 19.64 -24.98 -11.38
CA ALA A 79 19.51 -24.07 -10.25
C ALA A 79 19.88 -22.62 -10.63
N GLU A 80 21.01 -22.40 -11.30
CA GLU A 80 21.42 -21.06 -11.76
C GLU A 80 20.36 -20.40 -12.66
N ARG A 81 19.80 -21.15 -13.62
CA ARG A 81 18.78 -20.64 -14.54
C ARG A 81 17.47 -20.31 -13.83
N LEU A 82 17.02 -21.19 -12.94
CA LEU A 82 15.75 -21.01 -12.22
C LEU A 82 15.85 -19.89 -11.19
N ASN A 83 16.98 -19.76 -10.49
CA ASN A 83 17.27 -18.64 -9.60
C ASN A 83 17.27 -17.31 -10.35
N PHE A 84 17.89 -17.25 -11.53
CA PHE A 84 17.84 -16.06 -12.37
C PHE A 84 16.39 -15.62 -12.71
N ILE A 85 15.49 -16.57 -12.95
CA ILE A 85 14.07 -16.28 -13.21
C ILE A 85 13.39 -15.73 -11.95
N ALA A 86 13.63 -16.35 -10.78
CA ALA A 86 13.09 -15.89 -9.51
C ALA A 86 13.58 -14.48 -9.16
N ASP A 87 14.87 -14.20 -9.37
CA ASP A 87 15.48 -12.89 -9.15
C ASP A 87 14.91 -11.84 -10.12
N SER A 88 14.73 -12.19 -11.40
CA SER A 88 14.12 -11.31 -12.40
C SER A 88 12.67 -10.93 -12.01
N PHE A 89 11.91 -11.89 -11.47
CA PHE A 89 10.58 -11.62 -10.96
C PHE A 89 10.62 -10.68 -9.74
N ALA A 90 11.53 -10.93 -8.80
CA ALA A 90 11.71 -10.11 -7.61
C ALA A 90 12.04 -8.65 -7.97
N GLU A 91 12.92 -8.46 -8.96
CA GLU A 91 13.29 -7.13 -9.47
C GLU A 91 12.10 -6.42 -10.10
N TYR A 92 11.31 -7.12 -10.92
CA TYR A 92 10.09 -6.55 -11.52
C TYR A 92 9.06 -6.15 -10.45
N ALA A 93 8.82 -7.00 -9.46
CA ALA A 93 7.91 -6.70 -8.35
C ALA A 93 8.39 -5.48 -7.55
N ALA A 94 9.70 -5.37 -7.28
CA ALA A 94 10.27 -4.20 -6.62
C ALA A 94 10.07 -2.91 -7.45
N TRP A 95 10.15 -3.00 -8.78
CA TRP A 95 9.92 -1.85 -9.65
C TRP A 95 8.46 -1.37 -9.62
N GLU A 96 7.48 -2.29 -9.57
CA GLU A 96 6.07 -1.92 -9.43
C GLU A 96 5.80 -1.22 -8.10
N VAL A 97 6.43 -1.66 -7.00
CA VAL A 97 6.31 -0.96 -5.70
C VAL A 97 6.85 0.46 -5.76
N ARG A 98 7.99 0.68 -6.43
CA ARG A 98 8.60 2.03 -6.57
C ARG A 98 7.70 3.01 -7.32
N ARG A 99 6.82 2.55 -8.21
CA ARG A 99 5.86 3.42 -8.93
C ARG A 99 4.84 4.09 -8.00
N PHE A 100 4.57 3.50 -6.83
CA PHE A 100 3.68 4.11 -5.83
C PHE A 100 4.35 5.19 -4.97
N GLN A 101 5.69 5.31 -5.04
CA GLN A 101 6.46 6.33 -4.31
C GLN A 101 6.67 7.63 -5.12
N ARG A 102 6.21 7.67 -6.38
CA ARG A 102 6.22 8.85 -7.25
C ARG A 102 4.83 9.47 -7.32
#